data_AF-A0A5N5ESD6-F1
#
_entry.id   AF-A0A5N5ESD6-F1
#
_cell.length_a   1.000
_cell.length_b   1.000
_cell.length_c   1.000
_cell.angle_alpha   90.00
_cell.angle_beta   90.00
_cell.angle_gamma   90.00
#
_symmetry.space_group_name_H-M   'P 1'
#
loop_
_entity.id
_entity.type
_entity.pdbx_description
1 polymer ?
#
loop_
_entity_poly.entity_id
_entity_poly.type
_entity_poly.pdbx_seq_one_letter_code
_entity_poly.pdbx_strand_id
1 'polypeptide(L)' 'MDAIQQHMLDTYRAARLGEPAPPPPGRHDRRTLRDLYHHWLTHPPVESKPVRPDSSPSGV' A
#
# COMPACT_ATOMS: atom_id res chain seq x y z
N MET A 1 -4.74 -6.48 19.49
CA MET A 1 -3.91 -5.32 19.87
C MET A 1 -3.68 -4.51 18.60
N ASP A 2 -4.04 -3.23 18.58
CA ASP A 2 -3.97 -2.37 17.38
C ASP A 2 -2.60 -1.65 17.31
N ALA A 3 -2.15 -1.28 16.11
CA ALA A 3 -0.85 -0.63 15.87
C ALA A 3 -0.76 0.74 16.58
N ILE A 4 -1.87 1.49 16.65
CA ILE A 4 -1.93 2.74 17.40
C ILE A 4 -1.81 2.47 18.90
N GLN A 5 -2.55 1.49 19.41
CA GLN A 5 -2.51 1.09 20.83
C GLN A 5 -1.10 0.63 21.25
N GLN A 6 -0.44 -0.17 20.43
CA GLN A 6 0.93 -0.62 20.65
C GLN A 6 1.92 0.55 20.64
N HIS A 7 1.78 1.46 19.66
CA HIS A 7 2.63 2.65 19.56
C HIS A 7 2.52 3.56 20.80
N MET A 8 1.33 3.69 21.39
CA MET A 8 1.14 4.45 22.62
C MET A 8 1.92 3.84 23.80
N LEU A 9 1.88 2.51 23.93
CA LEU A 9 2.62 1.78 24.97
C LEU A 9 4.14 1.87 24.78
N ASP A 10 4.61 1.71 23.54
CA ASP A 10 6.03 1.78 23.21
C ASP A 10 6.59 3.19 23.42
N THR A 11 5.80 4.22 23.10
CA THR A 11 6.19 5.62 23.36
C THR A 11 6.29 5.91 24.85
N TYR A 12 5.33 5.42 25.65
CA TYR A 12 5.38 5.54 27.11
C TYR A 12 6.61 4.82 27.70
N ARG A 13 6.91 3.61 27.20
CA ARG A 13 8.11 2.86 27.61
C ARG A 13 9.39 3.60 27.23
N ALA A 14 9.49 4.12 26.01
CA ALA A 14 10.65 4.89 25.55
C ALA A 14 10.89 6.13 26.42
N ALA A 15 9.83 6.89 26.71
CA ALA A 15 9.89 8.05 27.60
C ALA A 15 10.35 7.67 29.02
N ARG A 16 9.94 6.51 29.53
CA ARG A 16 10.35 6.00 30.84
C ARG A 16 11.83 5.58 30.89
N LEU A 17 12.36 5.07 29.78
CA LEU A 17 13.74 4.60 29.66
C LEU A 17 14.72 5.68 29.18
N GLY A 18 14.23 6.86 28.78
CA GLY A 18 15.06 7.90 28.17
C GLY A 18 15.46 7.60 26.72
N GLU A 19 14.77 6.65 26.08
CA GLU A 19 15.02 6.23 24.71
C GLU A 19 14.23 7.10 23.73
N PRO A 20 14.71 7.26 22.47
CA PRO A 20 13.99 8.01 21.46
C PRO A 20 12.63 7.37 21.15
N ALA A 21 11.61 8.21 20.95
CA ALA A 21 10.27 7.74 20.64
C ALA A 21 10.24 6.93 19.33
N PRO A 22 9.54 5.78 19.30
CA PRO A 22 9.41 4.99 18.09
C PRO A 22 8.72 5.81 16.98
N PRO A 23 9.07 5.58 15.70
CA PRO A 23 8.40 6.27 14.61
C PRO A 23 6.91 5.93 14.61
N PRO A 24 6.01 6.92 14.46
CA PRO A 24 4.60 6.64 14.49
C PRO A 24 4.19 5.76 13.29
N PRO A 25 3.27 4.82 13.52
CA PRO A 25 2.77 3.95 12.47
C PRO A 25 2.12 4.77 11.36
N GLY A 26 2.20 4.28 10.12
CA GLY A 26 1.57 4.94 8.95
C GLY A 26 2.34 6.11 8.33
N ARG A 27 3.53 6.50 8.84
CA ARG A 27 4.36 7.52 8.17
C ARG A 27 4.81 7.10 6.77
N HIS A 28 5.20 5.83 6.61
CA HIS A 28 5.59 5.29 5.30
C HIS A 28 4.38 5.02 4.41
N ASP A 29 3.28 4.51 5.00
CA ASP A 29 2.08 4.14 4.26
C ASP A 29 1.42 5.34 3.57
N ARG A 30 1.46 6.54 4.18
CA ARG A 30 0.91 7.75 3.54
C ARG A 30 1.66 8.14 2.26
N ARG A 31 2.99 7.99 2.22
CA ARG A 31 3.76 8.27 1.00
C ARG A 31 3.45 7.25 -0.06
N THR A 32 3.42 5.96 0.30
CA THR A 32 3.08 4.86 -0.60
C THR A 32 1.66 5.00 -1.15
N LEU A 33 0.67 5.30 -0.31
CA LEU A 33 -0.71 5.53 -0.75
C LEU A 33 -0.85 6.74 -1.65
N ARG A 34 -0.12 7.83 -1.37
CA ARG A 34 -0.11 9.02 -2.22
C ARG A 34 0.51 8.72 -3.58
N ASP A 35 1.62 7.99 -3.61
CA ASP A 35 2.29 7.56 -4.85
C ASP A 35 1.39 6.63 -5.67
N LEU A 36 0.75 5.65 -5.01
CA LEU A 36 -0.22 4.76 -5.64
C LEU A 36 -1.39 5.56 -6.22
N TYR A 37 -1.94 6.50 -5.45
CA TYR A 37 -3.03 7.38 -5.91
C TYR A 37 -2.62 8.21 -7.13
N HIS A 38 -1.43 8.81 -7.12
CA HIS A 38 -0.89 9.52 -8.27
C HIS A 38 -0.72 8.59 -9.48
N HIS A 39 -0.21 7.38 -9.26
CA HIS A 39 -0.07 6.37 -10.31
C HIS A 39 -1.42 6.02 -10.95
N TRP A 40 -2.48 5.81 -10.15
CA TRP A 40 -3.83 5.55 -10.68
C TRP A 40 -4.43 6.74 -11.46
N LEU A 41 -4.09 7.97 -11.09
CA LEU A 41 -4.51 9.18 -11.79
C LEU A 41 -3.81 9.36 -13.14
N THR A 42 -2.51 9.06 -13.21
CA THR A 42 -1.71 9.24 -14.42
C THR A 42 -1.74 8.03 -15.34
N HIS A 43 -1.99 6.86 -14.78
CA HIS A 43 -2.15 5.59 -15.49
C HIS A 43 -3.55 5.08 -15.19
N PRO A 44 -4.58 5.62 -15.89
CA PRO A 44 -5.89 5.00 -15.84
C PRO A 44 -5.70 3.53 -16.22
N PRO A 45 -6.35 2.59 -15.52
CA PRO A 45 -6.21 1.17 -15.80
C PRO A 45 -6.50 0.97 -17.28
N VAL A 46 -5.47 0.61 -18.03
CA VAL A 46 -5.65 0.13 -19.39
C VAL A 46 -6.43 -1.16 -19.24
N GLU A 47 -7.71 -1.11 -19.59
CA GLU A 47 -8.54 -2.29 -19.66
C GLU A 47 -7.78 -3.28 -20.55
N SER A 48 -7.18 -4.30 -19.93
CA SER A 48 -6.50 -5.34 -20.67
C SER A 48 -7.60 -6.06 -21.43
N LYS A 49 -7.85 -5.63 -22.66
CA LYS A 49 -8.86 -6.22 -23.53
C LYS A 49 -8.60 -7.72 -23.49
N PRO A 50 -9.56 -8.55 -23.02
CA PRO A 50 -9.33 -9.98 -22.99
C PRO A 50 -8.96 -10.38 -24.40
N VAL A 51 -7.76 -10.96 -24.55
CA VAL A 51 -7.38 -11.67 -25.77
C VAL A 51 -8.45 -12.74 -25.91
N ARG A 52 -9.45 -12.47 -26.74
CA ARG A 52 -10.36 -13.49 -27.23
C ARG A 52 -9.46 -14.39 -28.06
N PRO A 53 -9.25 -15.67 -27.70
CA PRO A 53 -8.69 -16.61 -28.64
C PRO A 53 -9.65 -16.61 -29.82
N ASP A 54 -9.16 -16.06 -30.92
CA ASP A 54 -9.80 -16.02 -32.20
C ASP A 54 -10.15 -17.45 -32.62
N SER A 55 -11.45 -17.64 -32.79
CA SER A 55 -12.06 -18.80 -33.38
C SER A 55 -11.57 -19.01 -34.82
N SER A 56 -10.85 -20.11 -35.02
CA SER A 56 -10.72 -20.99 -36.21
C SER A 56 -10.22 -20.41 -37.55
N PRO A 57 -9.36 -21.18 -38.24
CA PRO A 57 -9.56 -21.44 -39.65
C PRO A 57 -10.15 -22.84 -39.83
N SER A 58 -11.27 -22.86 -40.52
CA SER A 58 -11.79 -24.02 -41.23
C SER A 58 -10.71 -24.60 -42.17
N GLY A 59 -10.58 -25.92 -42.22
CA GLY A 59 -9.82 -26.62 -43.25
C GLY A 59 -9.01 -27.81 -42.73
N VAL A 60 -9.59 -29.01 -42.74
CA VAL A 60 -9.26 -30.15 -43.63
C VAL A 60 -10.29 -31.26 -43.44
#